data_AF-A0AAD6TPA7-F1
#
_entry.id   AF-A0AAD6TPA7-F1
#
_cell.length_a   1.000
_cell.length_b   1.000
_cell.length_c   1.000
_cell.angle_alpha   90.00
_cell.angle_beta   90.00
_cell.angle_gamma   90.00
#
_symmetry.space_group_name_H-M   'P 1'
#
loop_
_entity.id
_entity.type
_entity.pdbx_description
1 polymer ?
#
loop_
_entity_poly.entity_id
_entity_poly.type
_entity_poly.pdbx_seq_one_letter_code
_entity_poly.pdbx_strand_id
1 'polypeptide(L)'
;MLAGEDNVSSNYVKLGYFPCSASGATVVLTTRVLEVYRVARLRCPRLAIQPFVKALCDIHGVPFRPYLSTQFSIAFDVYIATLAIVDARIKTTLRRDTPDWRLKNACPACMYKLEEEPPLLLPFLSTKDGNNSLKRWDRREREGDGTAGASKERADGRKVPGDYYLSREEVDSWGQDELEELMKGFTPDPAWHEEEDGCSDRWDNMKEHVTSKAWGMYEETGVFLSLCRHGFVLLIADMVRSGELAKYGFAVTNHLIKVLGEIAEGYDIG
;
A
#
# COMPACT_ATOMS: atom_id res chain seq x y z
N MET A 1 9.45 30.54 6.42
CA MET A 1 10.53 30.28 5.44
C MET A 1 10.05 30.79 4.10
N LEU A 2 10.67 31.85 3.62
CA LEU A 2 10.26 32.55 2.39
C LEU A 2 10.64 31.70 1.16
N ALA A 3 9.72 31.59 0.21
CA ALA A 3 9.96 31.03 -1.10
C ALA A 3 10.90 31.98 -1.87
N GLY A 4 12.15 31.58 -2.14
CA GLY A 4 13.02 32.36 -3.02
C GLY A 4 14.53 32.23 -2.79
N GLU A 5 15.00 31.75 -1.64
CA GLU A 5 16.43 31.50 -1.44
C GLU A 5 16.77 30.04 -1.78
N ASP A 6 17.68 29.84 -2.73
CA ASP A 6 18.34 28.57 -3.02
C ASP A 6 19.05 28.09 -1.75
N ASN A 7 18.33 27.37 -0.88
CA ASN A 7 18.93 26.80 0.32
C ASN A 7 20.01 25.79 -0.10
N VAL A 8 21.07 25.67 0.71
CA VAL A 8 22.22 24.80 0.40
C VAL A 8 21.78 23.37 0.00
N SER A 9 20.73 22.86 0.65
CA SER A 9 20.13 21.55 0.37
C SER A 9 19.58 21.43 -1.06
N SER A 10 18.94 22.47 -1.60
CA SER A 10 18.42 22.50 -2.97
C SER A 10 19.54 22.49 -4.00
N ASN A 11 20.66 23.15 -3.73
CA ASN A 11 21.83 23.16 -4.61
C ASN A 11 22.50 21.77 -4.67
N TYR A 12 22.55 21.04 -3.56
CA TYR A 12 23.00 19.65 -3.58
C TYR A 12 22.16 18.80 -4.54
N VAL A 13 20.83 18.92 -4.46
CA VAL A 13 19.93 18.13 -5.32
C VAL A 13 20.11 18.48 -6.79
N LYS A 14 20.26 19.78 -7.13
CA LYS A 14 20.57 20.22 -8.51
C LYS A 14 21.87 19.61 -9.04
N LEU A 15 22.84 19.36 -8.16
CA LEU A 15 24.12 18.73 -8.49
C LEU A 15 24.09 17.19 -8.45
N GLY A 16 22.93 16.57 -8.18
CA GLY A 16 22.79 15.11 -8.11
C GLY A 16 23.18 14.51 -6.75
N TYR A 17 23.08 15.29 -5.68
CA TYR A 17 23.36 14.89 -4.30
C TYR A 17 22.16 15.09 -3.39
N PHE A 18 21.88 14.12 -2.53
CA PHE A 18 20.81 14.18 -1.54
C PHE A 18 21.41 14.34 -0.14
N PRO A 19 21.02 15.38 0.60
CA PRO A 19 21.54 15.63 1.94
C PRO A 19 20.97 14.65 2.97
N CYS A 20 21.82 14.23 3.92
CA CYS A 20 21.41 13.35 5.02
C CYS A 20 20.82 14.13 6.22
N SER A 21 20.63 15.45 6.10
CA SER A 21 20.04 16.34 7.11
C SER A 21 19.32 17.49 6.40
N ALA A 22 18.25 18.01 7.01
CA ALA A 22 17.50 19.16 6.47
C ALA A 22 18.32 20.47 6.49
N SER A 23 19.21 20.63 7.48
CA SER A 23 20.11 21.78 7.60
C SER A 23 21.53 21.32 7.95
N GLY A 24 22.54 22.00 7.41
CA GLY A 24 23.95 21.74 7.74
C GLY A 24 24.42 20.32 7.38
N ALA A 25 23.97 19.76 6.25
CA ALA A 25 24.39 18.43 5.83
C ALA A 25 25.91 18.40 5.57
N THR A 26 26.63 17.63 6.40
CA THR A 26 28.06 17.34 6.24
C THR A 26 28.32 16.09 5.40
N VAL A 27 27.28 15.27 5.20
CA VAL A 27 27.30 14.05 4.39
C VAL A 27 26.16 14.12 3.39
N VAL A 28 26.46 13.79 2.14
CA VAL A 28 25.50 13.68 1.05
C VAL A 28 25.66 12.35 0.34
N LEU A 29 24.57 11.85 -0.26
CA LEU A 29 24.56 10.65 -1.08
C LEU A 29 24.25 11.01 -2.53
N THR A 30 24.92 10.37 -3.47
CA THR A 30 24.64 10.61 -4.89
C THR A 30 23.30 10.02 -5.29
N THR A 31 22.62 10.64 -6.25
CA THR A 31 21.40 10.09 -6.86
C THR A 31 21.63 8.68 -7.39
N ARG A 32 22.81 8.39 -7.94
CA ARG A 32 23.18 7.08 -8.48
C ARG A 32 23.17 5.98 -7.42
N VAL A 33 23.72 6.24 -6.24
CA VAL A 33 23.73 5.26 -5.13
C VAL A 33 22.31 5.00 -4.63
N LEU A 34 21.49 6.04 -4.51
CA LEU A 34 20.09 5.91 -4.08
C LEU A 34 19.25 5.15 -5.11
N GLU A 35 19.49 5.39 -6.41
CA GLU A 35 18.81 4.67 -7.48
C GLU A 35 19.22 3.20 -7.54
N VAL A 36 20.51 2.87 -7.34
CA VAL A 36 20.97 1.49 -7.23
C VAL A 36 20.24 0.78 -6.11
N TYR A 37 20.13 1.40 -4.93
CA TYR A 37 19.38 0.82 -3.82
C TYR A 37 17.89 0.66 -4.14
N ARG A 38 17.24 1.68 -4.74
CA ARG A 38 15.83 1.62 -5.14
C ARG A 38 15.57 0.44 -6.08
N VAL A 39 16.33 0.33 -7.16
CA VAL A 39 16.16 -0.74 -8.16
C VAL A 39 16.47 -2.12 -7.55
N ALA A 40 17.54 -2.23 -6.76
CA ALA A 40 17.88 -3.49 -6.10
C ALA A 40 16.78 -3.94 -5.13
N ARG A 41 16.21 -3.01 -4.34
CA ARG A 41 15.12 -3.29 -3.41
C ARG A 41 13.82 -3.68 -4.11
N LEU A 42 13.53 -3.10 -5.28
CA LEU A 42 12.36 -3.49 -6.09
C LEU A 42 12.46 -4.92 -6.62
N ARG A 43 13.68 -5.45 -6.82
CA ARG A 43 13.91 -6.85 -7.25
C ARG A 43 14.09 -7.81 -6.08
N CYS A 44 14.63 -7.31 -4.97
CA CYS A 44 14.84 -8.06 -3.74
C CYS A 44 14.28 -7.28 -2.55
N PRO A 45 12.99 -7.44 -2.21
CA PRO A 45 12.36 -6.74 -1.08
C PRO A 45 13.04 -7.03 0.28
N ARG A 46 13.82 -8.13 0.37
CA ARG A 46 14.60 -8.52 1.55
C ARG A 46 15.89 -7.70 1.73
N LEU A 47 16.31 -6.91 0.74
CA LEU A 47 17.48 -6.05 0.84
C LEU A 47 17.18 -4.86 1.76
N ALA A 48 17.59 -4.98 3.02
CA ALA A 48 17.47 -3.92 4.01
C ALA A 48 18.53 -2.81 3.78
N ILE A 49 18.27 -1.61 4.33
CA ILE A 49 19.20 -0.47 4.27
C ILE A 49 20.55 -0.81 4.89
N GLN A 50 20.55 -1.44 6.06
CA GLN A 50 21.78 -1.72 6.81
C GLN A 50 22.81 -2.56 6.04
N PRO A 51 22.48 -3.74 5.47
CA PRO A 51 23.46 -4.51 4.68
C PRO A 51 23.92 -3.75 3.44
N PHE A 52 23.05 -2.94 2.80
CA PHE A 52 23.46 -2.10 1.68
C PHE A 52 24.47 -1.02 2.11
N VAL A 53 24.22 -0.33 3.22
CA VAL A 53 25.12 0.68 3.76
C VAL A 53 26.44 0.07 4.25
N LYS A 54 26.41 -1.15 4.82
CA LYS A 54 27.65 -1.89 5.13
C LYS A 54 28.48 -2.15 3.89
N ALA A 55 27.87 -2.60 2.79
CA ALA A 55 28.57 -2.79 1.53
C ALA A 55 29.20 -1.48 1.01
N LEU A 56 28.50 -0.34 1.16
CA LEU A 56 29.09 0.97 0.86
C LEU A 56 30.30 1.27 1.75
N CYS A 57 30.20 1.01 3.05
CA CYS A 57 31.32 1.19 4.00
C CYS A 57 32.53 0.34 3.60
N ASP A 58 32.30 -0.93 3.23
CA ASP A 58 33.35 -1.87 2.80
C ASP A 58 34.04 -1.38 1.51
N ILE A 59 33.27 -0.86 0.53
CA ILE A 59 33.81 -0.25 -0.70
C ILE A 59 34.70 0.96 -0.38
N HIS A 60 34.32 1.76 0.61
CA HIS A 60 35.06 2.95 1.01
C HIS A 60 36.20 2.67 2.01
N GLY A 61 36.36 1.42 2.46
CA GLY A 61 37.36 1.05 3.47
C GLY A 61 37.13 1.69 4.84
N VAL A 62 35.88 2.02 5.19
CA VAL A 62 35.53 2.66 6.47
C VAL A 62 34.70 1.73 7.35
N PRO A 63 34.85 1.77 8.68
CA PRO A 63 34.04 0.93 9.57
C PRO A 63 32.59 1.40 9.61
N PHE A 64 31.66 0.46 9.51
CA PHE A 64 30.23 0.75 9.64
C PHE A 64 29.90 1.36 11.01
N ARG A 65 29.06 2.39 11.00
CA ARG A 65 28.47 3.00 12.20
C ARG A 65 26.94 3.02 12.06
N PRO A 66 26.16 2.70 13.10
CA PRO A 66 24.69 2.62 13.00
C PRO A 66 24.02 3.89 12.45
N TYR A 67 24.56 5.07 12.76
CA TYR A 67 24.01 6.34 12.28
C TYR A 67 24.05 6.48 10.74
N LEU A 68 24.94 5.76 10.05
CA LEU A 68 25.04 5.79 8.58
C LEU A 68 23.78 5.21 7.93
N SER A 69 23.18 4.17 8.52
CA SER A 69 21.88 3.65 8.07
C SER A 69 20.78 4.69 8.21
N THR A 70 20.78 5.46 9.31
CA THR A 70 19.82 6.53 9.54
C THR A 70 20.01 7.66 8.52
N GLN A 71 21.24 8.09 8.30
CA GLN A 71 21.58 9.11 7.29
C GLN A 71 21.15 8.67 5.88
N PHE A 72 21.41 7.41 5.53
CA PHE A 72 20.95 6.84 4.27
C PHE A 72 19.44 6.84 4.15
N SER A 73 18.72 6.42 5.20
CA SER A 73 17.25 6.42 5.22
C SER A 73 16.68 7.83 5.01
N ILE A 74 17.27 8.85 5.66
CA ILE A 74 16.83 10.25 5.51
C ILE A 74 17.01 10.70 4.05
N ALA A 75 18.20 10.50 3.48
CA ALA A 75 18.47 10.88 2.09
C ALA A 75 17.60 10.09 1.10
N PHE A 76 17.33 8.82 1.38
CA PHE A 76 16.47 7.97 0.56
C PHE A 76 15.01 8.42 0.60
N ASP A 77 14.48 8.83 1.75
CA ASP A 77 13.13 9.39 1.86
C ASP A 77 12.99 10.68 1.04
N VAL A 78 13.99 11.58 1.09
CA VAL A 78 14.03 12.79 0.26
C VAL A 78 14.10 12.45 -1.23
N TYR A 79 14.88 11.44 -1.59
CA TYR A 79 14.97 10.94 -2.96
C TYR A 79 13.62 10.43 -3.48
N ILE A 80 12.95 9.54 -2.74
CA ILE A 80 11.65 9.01 -3.13
C ILE A 80 10.59 10.12 -3.20
N ALA A 81 10.58 11.06 -2.25
CA ALA A 81 9.68 12.21 -2.29
C ALA A 81 9.93 13.09 -3.53
N THR A 82 11.19 13.29 -3.92
CA THR A 82 11.56 14.04 -5.13
C THR A 82 11.06 13.33 -6.39
N LEU A 83 11.24 12.01 -6.48
CA LEU A 83 10.70 11.21 -7.59
C LEU A 83 9.17 11.31 -7.68
N ALA A 84 8.47 11.27 -6.54
CA ALA A 84 7.02 11.39 -6.50
C ALA A 84 6.53 12.75 -7.01
N ILE A 85 7.22 13.84 -6.64
CA ILE A 85 6.91 15.19 -7.14
C ILE A 85 7.16 15.29 -8.65
N VAL A 86 8.27 14.73 -9.12
CA VAL A 86 8.60 14.71 -10.55
C VAL A 86 7.55 13.92 -11.34
N ASP A 87 7.18 12.73 -10.87
CA ASP A 87 6.13 11.89 -11.48
C ASP A 87 4.78 12.62 -11.53
N ALA A 88 4.39 13.30 -10.44
CA ALA A 88 3.17 14.10 -10.41
C ALA A 88 3.19 15.23 -11.46
N ARG A 89 4.32 15.95 -11.60
CA ARG A 89 4.47 17.00 -12.62
C ARG A 89 4.40 16.44 -14.04
N ILE A 90 5.01 15.28 -14.27
CA ILE A 90 4.93 14.57 -15.56
C ILE A 90 3.47 14.19 -15.85
N LYS A 91 2.76 13.61 -14.88
CA LYS A 91 1.34 13.26 -15.01
C LYS A 91 0.48 14.47 -15.36
N THR A 92 0.61 15.58 -14.66
CA THR A 92 -0.11 16.83 -14.97
C THR A 92 0.22 17.33 -16.38
N THR A 93 1.50 17.33 -16.76
CA THR A 93 1.92 17.75 -18.12
C THR A 93 1.30 16.87 -19.20
N LEU A 94 1.19 15.56 -18.94
CA LEU A 94 0.58 14.59 -19.84
C LEU A 94 -0.95 14.51 -19.71
N ARG A 95 -1.58 15.35 -18.87
CA ARG A 95 -3.03 15.34 -18.55
C ARG A 95 -3.52 13.99 -18.01
N ARG A 96 -2.71 13.38 -17.16
CA ARG A 96 -2.92 12.07 -16.51
C ARG A 96 -3.19 12.19 -15.01
N ASP A 97 -3.62 13.37 -14.58
CA ASP A 97 -3.86 13.76 -13.18
C ASP A 97 -5.35 13.95 -12.86
N THR A 98 -6.25 13.54 -13.77
CA THR A 98 -7.68 13.48 -13.49
C THR A 98 -8.00 12.36 -12.51
N PRO A 99 -9.11 12.45 -11.74
CA PRO A 99 -9.54 11.36 -10.86
C PRO A 99 -9.63 10.02 -11.58
N ASP A 100 -9.11 8.98 -10.92
CA ASP A 100 -9.09 7.58 -11.38
C ASP A 100 -8.41 7.36 -12.74
N TRP A 101 -7.61 8.32 -13.22
CA TRP A 101 -6.93 8.19 -14.51
C TRP A 101 -6.08 6.93 -14.56
N ARG A 102 -5.31 6.66 -13.50
CA ARG A 102 -4.46 5.48 -13.44
C ARG A 102 -5.31 4.22 -13.42
N LEU A 103 -6.37 4.15 -12.62
CA LEU A 103 -7.23 2.97 -12.57
C LEU A 103 -7.83 2.67 -13.94
N LYS A 104 -8.36 3.69 -14.64
CA LYS A 104 -8.89 3.58 -16.02
C LYS A 104 -7.85 3.24 -17.09
N ASN A 105 -6.55 3.32 -16.76
CA ASN A 105 -5.44 3.06 -17.69
C ASN A 105 -4.43 2.06 -17.10
N ALA A 106 -4.82 1.28 -16.09
CA ALA A 106 -3.88 0.49 -15.30
C ALA A 106 -3.29 -0.69 -16.09
N CYS A 107 -4.12 -1.34 -16.90
CA CYS A 107 -3.73 -2.49 -17.70
C CYS A 107 -4.02 -2.20 -19.18
N PRO A 108 -2.99 -2.10 -20.05
CA PRO A 108 -3.19 -1.88 -21.48
C PRO A 108 -4.12 -2.93 -22.11
N ALA A 109 -3.98 -4.20 -21.72
CA ALA A 109 -4.78 -5.29 -22.27
C ALA A 109 -6.24 -5.30 -21.79
N CYS A 110 -6.56 -4.72 -20.62
CA CYS A 110 -7.93 -4.64 -20.14
C CYS A 110 -8.63 -3.34 -20.55
N MET A 111 -7.88 -2.24 -20.67
CA MET A 111 -8.45 -0.89 -20.82
C MET A 111 -8.46 -0.41 -22.27
N TYR A 112 -7.70 -1.04 -23.15
CA TYR A 112 -7.63 -0.68 -24.56
C TYR A 112 -8.64 -1.52 -25.37
N LYS A 113 -9.78 -0.92 -25.73
CA LYS A 113 -10.81 -1.54 -26.57
C LYS A 113 -10.62 -1.14 -28.03
N LEU A 114 -10.72 -2.09 -28.95
CA LEU A 114 -10.68 -1.81 -30.40
C LEU A 114 -12.05 -1.39 -30.91
N GLU A 115 -12.10 -0.55 -31.95
CA GLU A 115 -13.36 -0.04 -32.53
C GLU A 115 -14.30 -1.14 -33.04
N GLU A 116 -13.74 -2.27 -33.48
CA GLU A 116 -14.48 -3.40 -34.06
C GLU A 116 -14.60 -4.60 -33.10
N GLU A 117 -14.23 -4.43 -31.83
CA GLU A 117 -14.32 -5.52 -30.85
C GLU A 117 -15.79 -5.71 -30.39
N PRO A 118 -16.35 -6.93 -30.45
CA PRO A 118 -17.69 -7.17 -29.95
C PRO A 118 -17.75 -6.92 -28.44
N PRO A 119 -18.86 -6.38 -27.91
CA PRO A 119 -18.99 -6.15 -26.48
C PRO A 119 -18.93 -7.48 -25.72
N LEU A 120 -18.03 -7.54 -24.74
CA LEU A 120 -17.93 -8.66 -23.80
C LEU A 120 -19.02 -8.52 -22.73
N LEU A 121 -19.65 -9.65 -22.37
CA LEU A 121 -20.60 -9.72 -21.24
C LEU A 121 -19.95 -9.28 -19.91
N LEU A 122 -18.68 -9.62 -19.74
CA LEU A 122 -17.86 -9.24 -18.59
C LEU A 122 -16.54 -8.69 -19.13
N PRO A 123 -16.46 -7.37 -19.37
CA PRO A 123 -15.31 -6.75 -20.04
C PRO A 123 -14.06 -6.70 -19.14
N PHE A 124 -14.22 -6.89 -17.84
CA PHE A 124 -13.15 -6.73 -16.88
C PHE A 124 -13.14 -7.84 -15.83
N LEU A 125 -11.99 -8.48 -15.65
CA LEU A 125 -11.77 -9.51 -14.65
C LEU A 125 -10.75 -9.03 -13.62
N SER A 126 -11.16 -9.01 -12.35
CA SER A 126 -10.27 -8.77 -11.21
C SER A 126 -10.23 -9.96 -10.26
N THR A 127 -9.19 -9.99 -9.43
CA THR A 127 -9.07 -10.89 -8.30
C THR A 127 -8.56 -10.09 -7.12
N LYS A 128 -9.05 -10.39 -5.92
CA LYS A 128 -8.68 -9.69 -4.71
C LYS A 128 -8.43 -10.66 -3.55
N ASP A 129 -7.46 -10.32 -2.72
CA ASP A 129 -7.02 -11.13 -1.60
C ASP A 129 -6.38 -10.28 -0.48
N GLY A 130 -6.46 -10.77 0.77
CA GLY A 130 -5.90 -10.17 1.96
C GLY A 130 -4.58 -10.84 2.38
N ASN A 131 -3.50 -10.06 2.44
CA ASN A 131 -2.21 -10.51 2.96
C ASN A 131 -2.04 -10.14 4.44
N ASN A 132 -2.26 -11.12 5.32
CA ASN A 132 -2.12 -11.00 6.77
C ASN A 132 -0.67 -11.09 7.30
N SER A 133 0.34 -11.15 6.43
CA SER A 133 1.74 -11.27 6.86
C SER A 133 2.41 -9.91 7.13
N LEU A 134 1.83 -8.81 6.65
CA LEU A 134 2.39 -7.46 6.76
C LEU A 134 1.91 -6.73 8.03
N LYS A 135 2.05 -7.39 9.18
CA LYS A 135 1.57 -6.84 10.46
C LYS A 135 2.48 -5.73 10.98
N ARG A 136 1.89 -4.63 11.46
CA ARG A 136 2.58 -3.54 12.15
C ARG A 136 2.13 -3.46 13.60
N TRP A 137 3.08 -3.54 14.52
CA TRP A 137 2.82 -3.39 15.95
C TRP A 137 2.28 -1.99 16.27
N ASP A 138 1.30 -1.93 17.18
CA ASP A 138 0.91 -0.68 17.84
C ASP A 138 1.61 -0.61 19.20
N ARG A 139 2.74 0.10 19.28
CA ARG A 139 3.46 0.24 20.56
C ARG A 139 2.68 1.17 21.47
N ARG A 140 2.28 0.66 22.63
CA ARG A 140 1.52 1.39 23.64
C ARG A 140 2.28 1.60 24.94
N GLU A 141 1.84 2.58 25.73
CA GLU A 141 2.17 2.69 27.14
C GLU A 141 1.73 1.45 27.90
N ARG A 142 2.47 1.12 28.95
CA ARG A 142 2.10 0.05 29.86
C ARG A 142 1.59 0.72 31.12
N GLU A 143 0.30 0.53 31.40
CA GLU A 143 -0.28 1.03 32.64
C GLU A 143 0.16 0.13 33.81
N GLY A 144 0.09 0.66 35.03
CA GLY A 144 0.58 -0.02 36.24
C GLY A 144 -0.14 -1.32 36.57
N ASP A 145 -1.34 -1.53 36.02
CA ASP A 145 -2.17 -2.73 36.15
C ASP A 145 -1.90 -3.77 35.03
N GLY A 146 -1.00 -3.47 34.09
CA GLY A 146 -0.68 -4.33 32.96
C GLY A 146 -1.59 -4.16 31.74
N THR A 147 -2.53 -3.22 31.75
CA THR A 147 -3.33 -2.85 30.58
C THR A 147 -2.53 -1.99 29.60
N ALA A 148 -2.96 -1.97 28.33
CA ALA A 148 -2.33 -1.20 27.27
C ALA A 148 -2.85 0.24 27.29
N GLY A 149 -1.97 1.19 27.62
CA GLY A 149 -2.27 2.62 27.65
C GLY A 149 -2.28 3.26 26.26
N ALA A 150 -2.04 4.57 26.21
CA ALA A 150 -2.02 5.33 24.96
C ALA A 150 -0.96 4.83 23.96
N SER A 151 -1.23 5.00 22.66
CA SER A 151 -0.23 4.70 21.63
C SER A 151 0.98 5.62 21.76
N LYS A 152 2.17 5.03 21.70
CA LYS A 152 3.48 5.70 21.61
C LYS A 152 3.97 5.82 20.17
N GLU A 153 3.18 5.35 19.20
CA GLU A 153 3.57 5.49 17.81
C GLU A 153 3.64 6.97 17.43
N ARG A 154 4.70 7.32 16.71
CA ARG A 154 4.82 8.66 16.17
C ARG A 154 3.81 8.79 15.04
N ALA A 155 2.94 9.79 15.13
CA ALA A 155 2.02 10.12 14.04
C ALA A 155 2.80 10.31 12.74
N ASP A 156 2.47 9.51 11.72
CA ASP A 156 3.04 9.62 10.39
C ASP A 156 2.04 10.34 9.48
N GLY A 157 2.32 11.61 9.19
CA GLY A 157 1.49 12.42 8.29
C GLY A 157 1.80 12.21 6.81
N ARG A 158 2.72 11.30 6.46
CA ARG A 158 3.05 11.03 5.07
C ARG A 158 1.88 10.35 4.37
N LYS A 159 1.56 10.83 3.17
CA LYS A 159 0.58 10.21 2.29
C LYS A 159 1.31 9.44 1.20
N VAL A 160 0.88 8.21 0.93
CA VAL A 160 1.37 7.47 -0.22
C VAL A 160 0.95 8.22 -1.49
N PRO A 161 1.89 8.59 -2.38
CA PRO A 161 1.54 9.30 -3.59
C PRO A 161 0.77 8.40 -4.55
N GLY A 162 -0.21 8.98 -5.26
CA GLY A 162 -1.06 8.30 -6.23
C GLY A 162 -2.42 7.87 -5.67
N ASP A 163 -3.11 7.04 -6.44
CA ASP A 163 -4.51 6.62 -6.26
C ASP A 163 -4.62 5.08 -6.20
N TYR A 164 -3.57 4.42 -5.70
CA TYR A 164 -3.59 2.98 -5.44
C TYR A 164 -4.33 2.64 -4.15
N TYR A 165 -4.16 3.47 -3.12
CA TYR A 165 -4.70 3.19 -1.79
C TYR A 165 -6.10 3.80 -1.64
N LEU A 166 -7.05 2.98 -1.22
CA LEU A 166 -8.32 3.45 -0.70
C LEU A 166 -8.09 4.12 0.66
N SER A 167 -8.86 5.17 0.93
CA SER A 167 -8.81 5.85 2.22
C SER A 167 -9.39 4.98 3.33
N ARG A 168 -8.93 5.18 4.57
CA ARG A 168 -9.49 4.44 5.72
C ARG A 168 -10.97 4.75 5.88
N GLU A 169 -11.33 6.02 5.68
CA GLU A 169 -12.70 6.51 5.77
C GLU A 169 -13.62 5.83 4.74
N GLU A 170 -13.14 5.61 3.52
CA GLU A 170 -13.89 4.90 2.47
C GLU A 170 -14.02 3.41 2.76
N VAL A 171 -13.03 2.78 3.41
CA VAL A 171 -13.11 1.37 3.79
C VAL A 171 -14.04 1.19 4.99
N ASP A 172 -13.94 2.08 5.98
CA ASP A 172 -14.71 2.01 7.22
C ASP A 172 -16.20 2.34 7.02
N SER A 173 -16.58 2.97 5.91
CA SER A 173 -17.99 3.12 5.52
C SER A 173 -18.67 1.78 5.21
N TRP A 174 -17.91 0.68 5.08
CA TRP A 174 -18.41 -0.68 4.83
C TRP A 174 -18.32 -1.57 6.07
N GLY A 175 -18.28 -0.97 7.26
CA GLY A 175 -18.29 -1.71 8.52
C GLY A 175 -19.55 -2.55 8.73
N GLN A 176 -19.52 -3.39 9.76
CA GLN A 176 -20.55 -4.39 10.04
C GLN A 176 -22.00 -3.87 9.96
N ASP A 177 -22.30 -2.70 10.54
CA ASP A 177 -23.66 -2.14 10.54
C ASP A 177 -24.21 -1.91 9.12
N GLU A 178 -23.38 -1.36 8.22
CA GLU A 178 -23.76 -1.09 6.83
C GLU A 178 -23.96 -2.41 6.07
N LEU A 179 -23.13 -3.41 6.39
CA LEU A 179 -23.21 -4.73 5.77
C LEU A 179 -24.49 -5.48 6.21
N GLU A 180 -24.83 -5.39 7.50
CA GLU A 180 -26.07 -5.95 8.03
C GLU A 180 -27.29 -5.29 7.38
N GLU A 181 -27.29 -3.97 7.19
CA GLU A 181 -28.34 -3.27 6.45
C GLU A 181 -28.44 -3.75 4.99
N LEU A 182 -27.31 -3.90 4.29
CA LEU A 182 -27.30 -4.42 2.91
C LEU A 182 -27.90 -5.84 2.82
N MET A 183 -27.66 -6.67 3.85
CA MET A 183 -28.11 -8.05 3.90
C MET A 183 -29.59 -8.22 4.27
N LYS A 184 -30.27 -7.21 4.84
CA LYS A 184 -31.69 -7.31 5.26
C LYS A 184 -32.68 -7.60 4.15
N GLY A 185 -32.27 -7.47 2.88
CA GLY A 185 -33.08 -7.83 1.71
C GLY A 185 -32.54 -9.01 0.89
N PHE A 186 -31.41 -9.61 1.30
CA PHE A 186 -30.81 -10.70 0.56
C PHE A 186 -31.58 -11.99 0.81
N THR A 187 -32.16 -12.56 -0.25
CA THR A 187 -32.70 -13.91 -0.24
C THR A 187 -31.68 -14.80 -0.94
N PRO A 188 -31.06 -15.77 -0.24
CA PRO A 188 -30.21 -16.75 -0.88
C PRO A 188 -30.96 -17.44 -2.01
N ASP A 189 -30.24 -17.79 -3.08
CA ASP A 189 -30.83 -18.59 -4.15
C ASP A 189 -31.31 -19.93 -3.54
N PRO A 190 -32.58 -20.31 -3.69
CA PRO A 190 -33.13 -21.54 -3.10
C PRO A 190 -32.46 -22.82 -3.58
N ALA A 191 -31.63 -22.77 -4.63
CA ALA A 191 -30.78 -23.88 -5.07
C ALA A 191 -29.47 -24.03 -4.27
N TRP A 192 -29.11 -23.07 -3.41
CA TRP A 192 -27.94 -23.16 -2.54
C TRP A 192 -28.28 -23.93 -1.27
N HIS A 193 -27.69 -25.12 -1.13
CA HIS A 193 -27.71 -25.92 0.09
C HIS A 193 -26.35 -25.85 0.78
N GLU A 194 -26.27 -25.09 1.88
CA GLU A 194 -25.06 -24.90 2.70
C GLU A 194 -24.46 -26.22 3.21
N GLU A 195 -25.28 -27.28 3.29
CA GLU A 195 -24.90 -28.62 3.79
C GLU A 195 -24.19 -29.50 2.73
N GLU A 196 -24.18 -29.15 1.45
CA GLU A 196 -23.68 -30.04 0.38
C GLU A 196 -22.22 -29.81 -0.05
N ASP A 197 -21.56 -28.70 0.33
CA ASP A 197 -20.23 -28.39 -0.22
C ASP A 197 -19.07 -29.14 0.46
N GLY A 198 -19.26 -29.62 1.69
CA GLY A 198 -18.25 -30.35 2.49
C GLY A 198 -16.88 -29.64 2.62
N CYS A 199 -16.83 -28.37 2.23
CA CYS A 199 -15.63 -27.55 2.07
C CYS A 199 -15.44 -26.70 3.33
N SER A 200 -16.53 -26.20 3.91
CA SER A 200 -16.56 -25.48 5.18
C SER A 200 -15.91 -26.27 6.34
N ASP A 201 -16.20 -27.57 6.46
CA ASP A 201 -15.65 -28.45 7.49
C ASP A 201 -14.14 -28.72 7.36
N ARG A 202 -13.56 -28.52 6.16
CA ARG A 202 -12.13 -28.77 5.88
C ARG A 202 -11.29 -27.50 5.87
N TRP A 203 -11.90 -26.33 5.95
CA TRP A 203 -11.23 -25.03 5.85
C TRP A 203 -10.82 -24.51 7.24
N ASP A 204 -9.74 -25.04 7.79
CA ASP A 204 -9.22 -24.64 9.11
C ASP A 204 -8.59 -23.22 9.16
N ASN A 205 -8.31 -22.61 8.00
CA ASN A 205 -7.59 -21.33 7.92
C ASN A 205 -8.41 -20.10 8.34
N MET A 206 -9.73 -20.24 8.52
CA MET A 206 -10.67 -19.12 8.69
C MET A 206 -11.26 -19.02 10.11
N LYS A 207 -10.62 -19.68 11.09
CA LYS A 207 -11.04 -19.59 12.50
C LYS A 207 -10.69 -18.22 13.09
N GLU A 208 -11.58 -17.27 12.86
CA GLU A 208 -11.55 -15.88 13.34
C GLU A 208 -11.22 -15.76 14.83
N HIS A 209 -11.70 -16.72 15.64
CA HIS A 209 -11.44 -16.77 17.08
C HIS A 209 -9.95 -16.98 17.44
N VAL A 210 -9.15 -17.61 16.58
CA VAL A 210 -7.71 -17.81 16.78
C VAL A 210 -6.93 -16.52 16.47
N THR A 211 -7.41 -15.71 15.53
CA THR A 211 -6.83 -14.41 15.14
C THR A 211 -7.25 -13.23 16.04
N SER A 212 -8.34 -13.36 16.79
CA SER A 212 -8.87 -12.28 17.65
C SER A 212 -7.87 -11.75 18.69
N LYS A 213 -7.05 -12.63 19.28
CA LYS A 213 -5.98 -12.25 20.23
C LYS A 213 -4.86 -11.42 19.58
N ALA A 214 -4.68 -11.51 18.26
CA ALA A 214 -3.68 -10.74 17.54
C ALA A 214 -4.11 -9.29 17.30
N TRP A 215 -5.42 -9.00 17.21
CA TRP A 215 -5.92 -7.68 16.81
C TRP A 215 -5.63 -6.57 17.82
N GLY A 216 -5.53 -6.89 19.11
CA GLY A 216 -5.17 -5.91 20.14
C GLY A 216 -3.70 -5.48 20.12
N MET A 217 -2.82 -6.18 19.39
CA MET A 217 -1.38 -5.91 19.35
C MET A 217 -0.92 -5.14 18.12
N TYR A 218 -1.67 -5.22 17.03
CA TYR A 218 -1.27 -4.69 15.72
C TYR A 218 -2.20 -3.54 15.30
N GLU A 219 -1.58 -2.45 14.83
CA GLU A 219 -2.30 -1.34 14.18
C GLU A 219 -2.79 -1.78 12.80
N GLU A 220 -1.86 -2.30 11.99
CA GLU A 220 -2.13 -2.84 10.67
C GLU A 220 -1.97 -4.36 10.74
N THR A 221 -3.00 -5.09 10.33
CA THR A 221 -3.02 -6.55 10.31
C THR A 221 -2.56 -7.12 8.96
N GLY A 222 -2.48 -6.28 7.93
CA GLY A 222 -2.12 -6.69 6.59
C GLY A 222 -2.43 -5.63 5.53
N VAL A 223 -2.43 -6.07 4.28
CA VAL A 223 -2.92 -5.28 3.14
C VAL A 223 -3.90 -6.11 2.34
N PHE A 224 -4.94 -5.48 1.85
CA PHE A 224 -5.91 -6.07 0.95
C PHE A 224 -5.64 -5.53 -0.46
N LEU A 225 -5.49 -6.42 -1.44
CA LEU A 225 -5.01 -6.10 -2.77
C LEU A 225 -6.02 -6.56 -3.81
N SER A 226 -6.28 -5.73 -4.83
CA SER A 226 -6.98 -6.13 -6.04
C SER A 226 -6.09 -5.99 -7.27
N LEU A 227 -6.10 -7.02 -8.11
CA LEU A 227 -5.33 -7.14 -9.34
C LEU A 227 -6.29 -7.41 -10.51
N CYS A 228 -5.93 -6.97 -11.71
CA CYS A 228 -6.56 -7.51 -12.91
C CYS A 228 -5.99 -8.90 -13.24
N ARG A 229 -6.66 -9.63 -14.14
CA ARG A 229 -6.20 -10.93 -14.66
C ARG A 229 -4.77 -10.94 -15.24
N HIS A 230 -4.19 -9.78 -15.59
CA HIS A 230 -2.84 -9.64 -16.13
C HIS A 230 -1.80 -9.26 -15.06
N GLY A 231 -2.18 -9.22 -13.78
CA GLY A 231 -1.28 -8.95 -12.65
C GLY A 231 -0.97 -7.46 -12.41
N PHE A 232 -1.69 -6.54 -13.04
CA PHE A 232 -1.58 -5.11 -12.71
C PHE A 232 -2.41 -4.79 -11.47
N VAL A 233 -1.79 -4.05 -10.54
CA VAL A 233 -2.45 -3.57 -9.32
C VAL A 233 -3.54 -2.56 -9.66
N LEU A 234 -4.75 -2.83 -9.18
CA LEU A 234 -5.91 -1.98 -9.33
C LEU A 234 -6.09 -1.10 -8.10
N LEU A 235 -6.26 -1.70 -6.92
CA LEU A 235 -6.47 -0.99 -5.66
C LEU A 235 -5.79 -1.75 -4.53
N ILE A 236 -5.46 -1.00 -3.47
CA ILE A 236 -4.88 -1.47 -2.22
C ILE A 236 -5.71 -0.86 -1.08
N ALA A 237 -5.97 -1.62 -0.03
CA ALA A 237 -6.48 -1.09 1.22
C ALA A 237 -5.61 -1.59 2.38
N ASP A 238 -5.22 -0.70 3.29
CA ASP A 238 -4.56 -1.12 4.51
C ASP A 238 -5.57 -1.82 5.42
N MET A 239 -5.23 -3.00 5.90
CA MET A 239 -6.07 -3.72 6.85
C MET A 239 -5.76 -3.20 8.25
N VAL A 240 -6.65 -2.39 8.82
CA VAL A 240 -6.43 -1.66 10.08
C VAL A 240 -7.38 -2.18 11.14
N ARG A 241 -6.82 -2.71 12.23
CA ARG A 241 -7.52 -3.14 13.47
C ARG A 241 -8.91 -3.77 13.28
N SER A 242 -9.12 -4.56 12.24
CA SER A 242 -10.45 -5.09 11.94
C SER A 242 -10.40 -6.59 11.70
N GLY A 243 -11.29 -7.30 12.40
CA GLY A 243 -11.64 -8.69 12.12
C GLY A 243 -12.62 -8.84 10.95
N GLU A 244 -13.26 -7.75 10.53
CA GLU A 244 -14.25 -7.71 9.46
C GLU A 244 -13.53 -7.70 8.09
N LEU A 245 -13.07 -8.87 7.65
CA LEU A 245 -12.38 -9.00 6.35
C LEU A 245 -13.26 -8.61 5.16
N ALA A 246 -14.59 -8.75 5.30
CA ALA A 246 -15.54 -8.47 4.25
C ALA A 246 -15.53 -7.00 3.79
N LYS A 247 -15.35 -6.03 4.72
CA LYS A 247 -15.43 -4.59 4.40
C LYS A 247 -14.42 -4.16 3.33
N TYR A 248 -13.22 -4.74 3.36
CA TYR A 248 -12.18 -4.45 2.37
C TYR A 248 -12.59 -4.93 0.98
N GLY A 249 -13.18 -6.13 0.93
CA GLY A 249 -13.73 -6.69 -0.29
C GLY A 249 -14.81 -5.81 -0.90
N PHE A 250 -15.74 -5.32 -0.08
CA PHE A 250 -16.83 -4.44 -0.53
C PHE A 250 -16.35 -3.06 -0.96
N ALA A 251 -15.48 -2.41 -0.18
CA ALA A 251 -14.93 -1.10 -0.51
C ALA A 251 -14.22 -1.13 -1.87
N VAL A 252 -13.38 -2.14 -2.10
CA VAL A 252 -12.69 -2.37 -3.37
C VAL A 252 -13.69 -2.59 -4.51
N THR A 253 -14.64 -3.51 -4.37
CA THR A 253 -15.62 -3.80 -5.43
C THR A 253 -16.43 -2.57 -5.79
N ASN A 254 -16.95 -1.87 -4.80
CA ASN A 254 -17.75 -0.66 -4.99
C ASN A 254 -16.95 0.41 -5.75
N HIS A 255 -15.69 0.62 -5.38
CA HIS A 255 -14.83 1.57 -6.08
C HIS A 255 -14.57 1.13 -7.53
N LEU A 256 -14.26 -0.15 -7.76
CA LEU A 256 -14.05 -0.69 -9.11
C LEU A 256 -15.30 -0.56 -9.98
N ILE A 257 -16.48 -0.89 -9.48
CA ILE A 257 -17.74 -0.77 -10.22
C ILE A 257 -18.02 0.70 -10.59
N LYS A 258 -17.81 1.63 -9.64
CA LYS A 258 -17.99 3.07 -9.90
C LYS A 258 -17.08 3.58 -11.02
N VAL A 259 -15.86 3.05 -11.11
CA VAL A 259 -14.84 3.56 -12.05
C VAL A 259 -14.85 2.82 -13.39
N LEU A 260 -15.00 1.49 -13.37
CA LEU A 260 -14.82 0.59 -14.52
C LEU A 260 -16.15 0.03 -15.05
N GLY A 261 -17.24 0.12 -14.28
CA GLY A 261 -18.55 -0.42 -14.66
C GLY A 261 -18.66 -1.92 -14.39
N GLU A 262 -19.00 -2.68 -15.43
CA GLU A 262 -19.23 -4.13 -15.34
C GLU A 262 -17.91 -4.88 -15.12
N ILE A 263 -17.83 -5.61 -14.01
CA ILE A 263 -16.66 -6.40 -13.63
C ILE A 263 -17.10 -7.80 -13.17
N ALA A 264 -16.23 -8.78 -13.33
CA ALA A 264 -16.29 -10.05 -12.60
C ALA A 264 -15.05 -10.16 -11.71
N GLU A 265 -15.27 -10.52 -10.45
CA GLU A 265 -14.23 -10.49 -9.43
C GLU A 265 -14.12 -11.81 -8.68
N GLY A 266 -12.92 -12.37 -8.61
CA GLY A 266 -12.59 -13.46 -7.70
C GLY A 266 -12.17 -12.92 -6.34
N TYR A 267 -12.67 -13.50 -5.25
CA TYR A 267 -12.29 -13.18 -3.87
C TYR A 267 -11.65 -14.40 -3.22
N ASP A 268 -10.62 -14.18 -2.40
CA ASP A 268 -9.96 -15.22 -1.60
C ASP A 268 -9.39 -16.36 -2.47
N ILE A 269 -8.58 -15.98 -3.47
CA ILE A 269 -7.98 -16.89 -4.46
C ILE A 269 -6.71 -17.62 -3.94
N GLY A 270 -6.59 -17.78 -2.62
CA GLY A 270 -5.44 -18.35 -1.91
C GLY A 270 -5.46 -19.86 -1.73
#